data_AF-A0AAN9GR53-F1
#
_entry.id   AF-A0AAN9GR53-F1
#
_cell.length_a   1.000
_cell.length_b   1.000
_cell.length_c   1.000
_cell.angle_alpha   90.00
_cell.angle_beta   90.00
_cell.angle_gamma   90.00
#
_symmetry.space_group_name_H-M   'P 1'
#
loop_
_entity.id
_entity.type
_entity.pdbx_description
1 polymer ?
#
loop_
_entity_poly.entity_id
_entity_poly.type
_entity_poly.pdbx_seq_one_letter_code
_entity_poly.pdbx_strand_id
1 'polypeptide(L)'
;MMVGQRTRRCREYTGPAPQSVAIRAREPNKLPPEYLILESRKKEDALREMMKINLAQGFSDLKNEWERTTDKKILLNNVRQEVGNRLKAQEFSIEERRERLRDMLRQEEQHYLAAMEAAEETTLERQARMRERAKSLKEKRESERLQIVQNKYDQQFRAQCEELRTTLSKREQDIVCAERLEQLKLKGEEAKEQKAYDEMYAQLWEKDRQEKMAREEREAHAAHERNRETLDVLHKQMAALDTQKEEAKRLKEEELQLMKEQAALRKMEEQAAAEEKRRRQQEMRDMLDLSLKMKMRKKAKEEQEQLAFDLKMLEQLLEESRNEAKEQLQRKIELREEDRRYRDFLAHVVAEEKQKERELERLIQHEVEAAWQKRLDQWRTERLVRRKLLEEVMAGRNQQLQERLAENMRRKAENDRECQELRVAIEENRRYEAEQAMKRMADSRRYQGDLQDQIHYNDQMREERRRNDDYEFLMGMQAEKEYQERLKDALDNPIFERLHPMRRAMLNKQ
;
A
#
# COMPACT_ATOMS: atom_id res chain seq x y z
N MET A 1 149.78 -80.52 85.35
CA MET A 1 150.45 -81.67 84.72
C MET A 1 151.94 -81.34 84.57
N MET A 2 152.74 -82.22 83.94
CA MET A 2 154.13 -81.98 83.48
C MET A 2 154.12 -80.93 82.33
N VAL A 3 155.19 -80.45 81.67
CA VAL A 3 156.49 -80.97 81.17
C VAL A 3 157.39 -79.70 81.00
N GLY A 4 158.73 -79.66 80.88
CA GLY A 4 159.82 -80.64 80.75
C GLY A 4 160.95 -80.07 79.86
N GLN A 5 161.81 -80.91 79.28
CA GLN A 5 163.22 -80.55 78.95
C GLN A 5 163.54 -80.22 77.47
N ARG A 6 164.61 -79.44 77.19
CA ARG A 6 165.35 -79.39 75.90
C ARG A 6 166.86 -79.01 76.02
N THR A 7 167.68 -79.48 75.07
CA THR A 7 169.12 -79.18 74.80
C THR A 7 169.41 -79.48 73.29
N ARG A 8 170.57 -79.37 72.59
CA ARG A 8 171.94 -78.74 72.62
C ARG A 8 172.56 -78.98 71.19
N ARG A 9 173.72 -78.39 70.81
CA ARG A 9 174.89 -79.01 70.06
C ARG A 9 175.77 -78.07 69.18
N CYS A 10 177.03 -78.48 68.99
CA CYS A 10 178.22 -77.76 68.44
C CYS A 10 178.82 -78.45 67.16
N ARG A 11 179.90 -77.94 66.51
CA ARG A 11 180.52 -78.48 65.25
C ARG A 11 182.01 -78.07 64.92
N GLU A 12 182.96 -79.03 64.85
CA GLU A 12 184.44 -78.84 64.75
C GLU A 12 185.21 -80.01 64.01
N TYR A 13 186.44 -79.89 63.39
CA TYR A 13 187.40 -81.01 63.02
C TYR A 13 188.73 -80.64 62.24
N THR A 14 189.94 -81.13 62.63
CA THR A 14 191.32 -80.74 62.14
C THR A 14 192.03 -81.66 61.10
N GLY A 15 193.30 -81.38 60.65
CA GLY A 15 194.06 -82.11 59.60
C GLY A 15 195.62 -82.20 59.73
N PRO A 16 196.37 -82.84 58.79
CA PRO A 16 197.67 -83.49 59.05
C PRO A 16 199.02 -82.81 58.68
N ALA A 17 199.05 -81.68 57.95
CA ALA A 17 200.28 -80.92 57.68
C ALA A 17 200.37 -79.68 58.60
N PRO A 18 201.55 -79.08 58.86
CA PRO A 18 201.60 -77.81 59.57
C PRO A 18 200.75 -76.78 58.81
N GLN A 19 199.77 -76.20 59.52
CA GLN A 19 198.70 -75.29 59.05
C GLN A 19 197.37 -75.89 58.54
N SER A 20 197.18 -77.22 58.45
CA SER A 20 195.87 -77.77 58.02
C SER A 20 194.88 -78.01 59.18
N VAL A 21 193.79 -77.24 59.22
CA VAL A 21 192.67 -77.33 60.20
C VAL A 21 191.35 -77.01 59.51
N ALA A 22 190.23 -77.57 60.00
CA ALA A 22 188.88 -77.07 59.70
C ALA A 22 188.01 -76.95 60.97
N ILE A 23 186.89 -76.22 60.86
CA ILE A 23 185.82 -76.16 61.85
C ILE A 23 184.51 -76.07 61.06
N ARG A 24 183.46 -76.81 61.48
CA ARG A 24 182.32 -77.14 60.60
C ARG A 24 181.17 -76.14 60.76
N ALA A 25 180.88 -75.39 59.71
CA ALA A 25 179.82 -74.36 59.72
C ALA A 25 178.40 -74.88 60.07
N ARG A 26 177.70 -74.10 60.90
CA ARG A 26 176.25 -74.03 61.12
C ARG A 26 175.95 -72.85 62.04
N GLU A 27 174.81 -72.17 62.03
CA GLU A 27 174.01 -71.58 60.93
C GLU A 27 173.75 -70.13 61.40
N PRO A 28 173.45 -69.16 60.52
CA PRO A 28 173.03 -67.83 60.97
C PRO A 28 171.83 -67.95 61.92
N ASN A 29 171.84 -67.19 63.01
CA ASN A 29 170.88 -67.32 64.10
C ASN A 29 169.48 -66.87 63.62
N LYS A 30 168.54 -67.81 63.46
CA LYS A 30 167.34 -67.62 62.61
C LYS A 30 166.17 -66.88 63.27
N LEU A 31 166.31 -66.38 64.49
CA LEU A 31 165.23 -65.73 65.23
C LEU A 31 165.58 -64.26 65.55
N PRO A 32 164.65 -63.31 65.35
CA PRO A 32 164.87 -61.91 65.70
C PRO A 32 165.13 -61.69 67.21
N PRO A 33 165.68 -60.54 67.62
CA PRO A 33 166.07 -60.25 69.01
C PRO A 33 164.96 -60.27 70.09
N GLU A 34 163.69 -60.48 69.74
CA GLU A 34 162.53 -60.10 70.58
C GLU A 34 161.79 -61.26 71.29
N TYR A 35 162.15 -62.53 71.03
CA TYR A 35 161.35 -63.72 71.39
C TYR A 35 160.79 -63.74 72.83
N LEU A 36 161.58 -63.32 73.83
CA LEU A 36 161.22 -63.38 75.25
C LEU A 36 160.01 -62.52 75.64
N ILE A 37 159.71 -61.44 74.90
CA ILE A 37 158.64 -60.49 75.23
C ILE A 37 157.25 -61.14 75.09
N LEU A 38 157.10 -62.09 74.17
CA LEU A 38 155.84 -62.77 73.89
C LEU A 38 155.41 -63.74 75.01
N GLU A 39 156.35 -64.29 75.78
CA GLU A 39 156.05 -65.34 76.77
C GLU A 39 155.51 -64.76 78.08
N SER A 40 155.93 -63.55 78.47
CA SER A 40 155.40 -62.86 79.66
C SER A 40 153.92 -62.51 79.53
N ARG A 41 153.44 -62.12 78.34
CA ARG A 41 152.03 -61.73 78.09
C ARG A 41 151.04 -62.82 78.54
N LYS A 42 151.33 -64.09 78.18
CA LYS A 42 150.52 -65.26 78.56
C LYS A 42 150.30 -65.44 80.07
N LYS A 43 151.16 -64.87 80.93
CA LYS A 43 151.02 -65.00 82.40
C LYS A 43 150.08 -63.94 82.98
N GLU A 44 150.07 -62.73 82.42
CA GLU A 44 149.08 -61.72 82.81
C GLU A 44 147.66 -62.17 82.46
N ASP A 45 147.51 -62.83 81.30
CA ASP A 45 146.22 -63.35 80.81
C ASP A 45 145.60 -64.36 81.79
N ALA A 46 146.41 -65.13 82.52
CA ALA A 46 145.94 -66.07 83.54
C ALA A 46 145.48 -65.41 84.84
N LEU A 47 146.06 -64.27 85.25
CA LEU A 47 145.56 -63.49 86.39
C LEU A 47 144.25 -62.75 86.03
N ARG A 48 144.12 -62.32 84.77
CA ARG A 48 142.88 -61.77 84.21
C ARG A 48 141.72 -62.78 84.24
N GLU A 49 141.97 -64.10 84.30
CA GLU A 49 140.92 -65.12 84.47
C GLU A 49 140.27 -65.05 85.87
N MET A 50 141.07 -65.08 86.94
CA MET A 50 140.56 -65.30 88.30
C MET A 50 139.69 -64.15 88.84
N MET A 51 139.97 -62.90 88.43
CA MET A 51 139.09 -61.77 88.78
C MET A 51 137.68 -61.88 88.19
N LYS A 52 137.51 -62.58 87.04
CA LYS A 52 136.18 -62.82 86.44
C LYS A 52 135.29 -63.65 87.37
N ILE A 53 135.87 -64.62 88.07
CA ILE A 53 135.14 -65.58 88.91
C ILE A 53 134.54 -64.89 90.14
N ASN A 54 135.28 -64.00 90.80
CA ASN A 54 134.79 -63.30 91.99
C ASN A 54 133.69 -62.27 91.63
N LEU A 55 133.87 -61.56 90.51
CA LEU A 55 132.83 -60.72 89.89
C LEU A 55 131.53 -61.49 89.59
N ALA A 56 131.63 -62.75 89.17
CA ALA A 56 130.47 -63.61 88.90
C ALA A 56 129.68 -64.01 90.16
N GLN A 57 130.23 -63.82 91.37
CA GLN A 57 129.61 -64.28 92.60
C GLN A 57 128.80 -63.17 93.30
N GLY A 58 129.32 -61.93 93.38
CA GLY A 58 128.52 -60.77 93.81
C GLY A 58 127.35 -60.45 92.86
N PHE A 59 127.47 -60.86 91.60
CA PHE A 59 126.38 -60.87 90.60
C PHE A 59 125.20 -61.78 91.01
N SER A 60 125.44 -62.82 91.83
CA SER A 60 124.44 -63.82 92.19
C SER A 60 123.50 -63.42 93.32
N ASP A 61 123.84 -62.44 94.17
CA ASP A 61 122.95 -61.97 95.24
C ASP A 61 122.02 -60.85 94.76
N LEU A 62 122.52 -59.97 93.89
CA LEU A 62 121.74 -58.97 93.16
C LEU A 62 120.56 -59.59 92.40
N LYS A 63 120.72 -60.84 91.94
CA LYS A 63 119.69 -61.66 91.30
C LYS A 63 118.51 -61.96 92.22
N ASN A 64 118.72 -62.16 93.52
CA ASN A 64 117.69 -62.67 94.43
C ASN A 64 116.71 -61.57 94.90
N GLU A 65 117.18 -60.32 95.04
CA GLU A 65 116.28 -59.17 95.25
C GLU A 65 115.52 -58.78 93.98
N TRP A 66 116.17 -58.97 92.82
CA TRP A 66 115.52 -58.84 91.51
C TRP A 66 114.37 -59.85 91.34
N GLU A 67 114.51 -61.11 91.77
CA GLU A 67 113.42 -62.11 91.73
C GLU A 67 112.19 -61.62 92.52
N ARG A 68 112.34 -61.26 93.80
CA ARG A 68 111.21 -60.81 94.66
C ARG A 68 110.50 -59.54 94.16
N THR A 69 111.26 -58.60 93.59
CA THR A 69 110.67 -57.38 92.99
C THR A 69 110.05 -57.64 91.63
N THR A 70 110.43 -58.74 90.97
CA THR A 70 109.81 -59.23 89.74
C THR A 70 108.48 -59.95 90.04
N ASP A 71 108.38 -60.78 91.08
CA ASP A 71 107.13 -61.48 91.46
C ASP A 71 105.94 -60.54 91.67
N LYS A 72 106.14 -59.42 92.39
CA LYS A 72 105.08 -58.42 92.59
C LYS A 72 104.68 -57.71 91.30
N LYS A 73 105.61 -57.54 90.36
CA LYS A 73 105.33 -57.01 89.01
C LYS A 73 104.59 -58.03 88.16
N ILE A 74 104.93 -59.32 88.25
CA ILE A 74 104.22 -60.42 87.59
C ILE A 74 102.75 -60.43 88.04
N LEU A 75 102.45 -60.40 89.34
CA LEU A 75 101.06 -60.48 89.81
C LEU A 75 100.21 -59.27 89.37
N LEU A 76 100.76 -58.04 89.40
CA LEU A 76 100.06 -56.86 88.86
C LEU A 76 99.92 -56.92 87.33
N ASN A 77 100.91 -57.44 86.61
CA ASN A 77 100.82 -57.65 85.17
C ASN A 77 99.74 -58.69 84.83
N ASN A 78 99.61 -59.78 85.61
CA ASN A 78 98.58 -60.80 85.40
C ASN A 78 97.17 -60.21 85.53
N VAL A 79 96.89 -59.39 86.54
CA VAL A 79 95.59 -58.70 86.68
C VAL A 79 95.34 -57.73 85.52
N ARG A 80 96.37 -56.98 85.11
CA ARG A 80 96.30 -56.06 83.96
C ARG A 80 96.06 -56.80 82.63
N GLN A 81 96.67 -57.97 82.49
CA GLN A 81 96.52 -58.88 81.36
C GLN A 81 95.09 -59.44 81.32
N GLU A 82 94.52 -59.86 82.45
CA GLU A 82 93.13 -60.36 82.50
C GLU A 82 92.08 -59.30 82.13
N VAL A 83 92.25 -58.05 82.57
CA VAL A 83 91.38 -56.94 82.11
C VAL A 83 91.57 -56.69 80.61
N GLY A 84 92.82 -56.71 80.13
CA GLY A 84 93.13 -56.59 78.70
C GLY A 84 92.57 -57.73 77.85
N ASN A 85 92.56 -58.97 78.37
CA ASN A 85 91.98 -60.15 77.71
C ASN A 85 90.46 -59.98 77.53
N ARG A 86 89.76 -59.49 78.56
CA ARG A 86 88.31 -59.25 78.49
C ARG A 86 87.93 -58.10 77.55
N LEU A 87 88.71 -57.02 77.52
CA LEU A 87 88.49 -55.94 76.55
C LEU A 87 88.70 -56.43 75.12
N LYS A 88 89.80 -57.16 74.85
CA LYS A 88 90.03 -57.80 73.54
C LYS A 88 88.90 -58.75 73.13
N ALA A 89 88.35 -59.53 74.07
CA ALA A 89 87.22 -60.41 73.77
C ALA A 89 85.96 -59.63 73.34
N GLN A 90 85.72 -58.43 73.91
CA GLN A 90 84.66 -57.54 73.44
C GLN A 90 84.99 -56.90 72.09
N GLU A 91 86.24 -56.49 71.85
CA GLU A 91 86.68 -55.97 70.55
C GLU A 91 86.50 -57.02 69.44
N PHE A 92 86.89 -58.28 69.66
CA PHE A 92 86.66 -59.38 68.73
C PHE A 92 85.17 -59.61 68.46
N SER A 93 84.31 -59.62 69.49
CA SER A 93 82.85 -59.81 69.30
C SER A 93 82.20 -58.65 68.53
N ILE A 94 82.71 -57.42 68.69
CA ILE A 94 82.28 -56.26 67.90
C ILE A 94 82.75 -56.39 66.44
N GLU A 95 83.98 -56.85 66.21
CA GLU A 95 84.51 -56.99 64.84
C GLU A 95 83.86 -58.19 64.11
N GLU A 96 83.57 -59.31 64.77
CA GLU A 96 82.72 -60.40 64.25
C GLU A 96 81.32 -59.91 63.83
N ARG A 97 80.77 -58.92 64.55
CA ARG A 97 79.47 -58.32 64.21
C ARG A 97 79.60 -57.36 63.01
N ARG A 98 80.71 -56.62 62.90
CA ARG A 98 81.02 -55.79 61.73
C ARG A 98 81.29 -56.63 60.49
N GLU A 99 81.98 -57.74 60.63
CA GLU A 99 82.30 -58.67 59.54
C GLU A 99 81.03 -59.28 58.95
N ARG A 100 80.15 -59.84 59.79
CA ARG A 100 78.82 -60.31 59.36
C ARG A 100 77.98 -59.24 58.66
N LEU A 101 78.09 -57.97 59.07
CA LEU A 101 77.42 -56.87 58.37
C LEU A 101 78.08 -56.55 57.01
N ARG A 102 79.41 -56.56 56.93
CA ARG A 102 80.14 -56.40 55.66
C ARG A 102 79.78 -57.50 54.67
N ASP A 103 79.64 -58.75 55.13
CA ASP A 103 79.27 -59.88 54.25
C ASP A 103 77.81 -59.86 53.81
N MET A 104 76.89 -59.40 54.66
CA MET A 104 75.49 -59.16 54.27
C MET A 104 75.40 -58.09 53.16
N LEU A 105 76.08 -56.95 53.34
CA LEU A 105 76.09 -55.88 52.33
C LEU A 105 76.75 -56.32 51.02
N ARG A 106 77.84 -57.10 51.08
CA ARG A 106 78.47 -57.72 49.89
C ARG A 106 77.51 -58.64 49.14
N GLN A 107 76.68 -59.41 49.84
CA GLN A 107 75.69 -60.30 49.21
C GLN A 107 74.57 -59.51 48.53
N GLU A 108 74.12 -58.40 49.14
CA GLU A 108 73.17 -57.48 48.51
C GLU A 108 73.77 -56.81 47.26
N GLU A 109 74.99 -56.26 47.34
CA GLU A 109 75.71 -55.70 46.19
C GLU A 109 75.87 -56.71 45.05
N GLN A 110 76.30 -57.95 45.35
CA GLN A 110 76.41 -59.02 44.37
C GLN A 110 75.05 -59.40 43.74
N HIS A 111 73.97 -59.42 44.53
CA HIS A 111 72.64 -59.69 44.00
C HIS A 111 72.16 -58.59 43.05
N TYR A 112 72.38 -57.31 43.39
CA TYR A 112 72.01 -56.19 42.51
C TYR A 112 72.85 -56.17 41.23
N LEU A 113 74.15 -56.48 41.29
CA LEU A 113 75.00 -56.61 40.10
C LEU A 113 74.50 -57.73 39.18
N ALA A 114 74.27 -58.93 39.72
CA ALA A 114 73.74 -60.06 38.94
C ALA A 114 72.33 -59.77 38.36
N ALA A 115 71.49 -59.01 39.07
CA ALA A 115 70.18 -58.59 38.57
C ALA A 115 70.27 -57.53 37.46
N MET A 116 71.29 -56.66 37.48
CA MET A 116 71.56 -55.72 36.40
C MET A 116 72.09 -56.44 35.16
N GLU A 117 73.08 -57.32 35.32
CA GLU A 117 73.64 -58.15 34.24
C GLU A 117 72.58 -59.03 33.57
N ALA A 118 71.64 -59.59 34.34
CA ALA A 118 70.52 -60.37 33.81
C ALA A 118 69.38 -59.54 33.17
N ALA A 119 69.39 -58.21 33.34
CA ALA A 119 68.39 -57.30 32.78
C ALA A 119 68.85 -56.62 31.46
N GLU A 120 70.14 -56.71 31.11
CA GLU A 120 70.64 -56.22 29.82
C GLU A 120 70.29 -57.19 28.68
N GLU A 121 69.46 -56.76 27.71
CA GLU A 121 69.16 -57.56 26.50
C GLU A 121 70.47 -57.99 25.83
N THR A 122 70.72 -59.31 25.74
CA THR A 122 71.94 -59.79 25.10
C THR A 122 71.97 -59.42 23.61
N THR A 123 73.17 -59.28 23.05
CA THR A 123 73.32 -58.97 21.62
C THR A 123 72.67 -60.02 20.69
N LEU A 124 72.47 -61.25 21.18
CA LEU A 124 71.76 -62.32 20.48
C LEU A 124 70.24 -62.16 20.53
N GLU A 125 69.67 -61.83 21.69
CA GLU A 125 68.23 -61.57 21.85
C GLU A 125 67.80 -60.33 21.09
N ARG A 126 68.57 -59.24 21.17
CA ARG A 126 68.35 -58.02 20.39
C ARG A 126 68.41 -58.31 18.87
N GLN A 127 69.30 -59.19 18.43
CA GLN A 127 69.32 -59.67 17.04
C GLN A 127 68.10 -60.54 16.70
N ALA A 128 67.66 -61.44 17.58
CA ALA A 128 66.48 -62.27 17.37
C ALA A 128 65.22 -61.41 17.22
N ARG A 129 65.01 -60.45 18.13
CA ARG A 129 63.94 -59.44 18.11
C ARG A 129 63.94 -58.61 16.82
N MET A 130 65.12 -58.23 16.31
CA MET A 130 65.23 -57.56 15.01
C MET A 130 64.89 -58.48 13.83
N ARG A 131 65.31 -59.76 13.86
CA ARG A 131 64.97 -60.76 12.81
C ARG A 131 63.47 -61.06 12.79
N GLU A 132 62.82 -61.15 13.94
CA GLU A 132 61.37 -61.32 14.06
C GLU A 132 60.59 -60.10 13.56
N ARG A 133 61.02 -58.88 13.93
CA ARG A 133 60.46 -57.65 13.38
C ARG A 133 60.64 -57.56 11.86
N ALA A 134 61.76 -58.05 11.32
CA ALA A 134 61.99 -58.10 9.87
C ALA A 134 61.09 -59.16 9.17
N LYS A 135 60.87 -60.33 9.78
CA LYS A 135 59.93 -61.35 9.29
C LYS A 135 58.50 -60.81 9.23
N SER A 136 57.98 -60.31 10.34
CA SER A 136 56.61 -59.78 10.41
C SER A 136 56.37 -58.57 9.50
N LEU A 137 57.38 -57.72 9.26
CA LEU A 137 57.29 -56.66 8.24
C LEU A 137 57.31 -57.20 6.80
N LYS A 138 58.02 -58.30 6.52
CA LYS A 138 57.99 -58.99 5.22
C LYS A 138 56.63 -59.66 4.99
N GLU A 139 56.10 -60.34 6.01
CA GLU A 139 54.80 -61.02 5.97
C GLU A 139 53.65 -60.03 5.74
N LYS A 140 53.66 -58.87 6.40
CA LYS A 140 52.69 -57.79 6.14
C LYS A 140 52.75 -57.26 4.70
N ARG A 141 53.95 -56.96 4.20
CA ARG A 141 54.13 -56.53 2.79
C ARG A 141 53.67 -57.59 1.79
N GLU A 142 53.87 -58.87 2.10
CA GLU A 142 53.40 -59.98 1.26
C GLU A 142 51.87 -60.09 1.29
N SER A 143 51.23 -59.97 2.47
CA SER A 143 49.76 -60.01 2.59
C SER A 143 49.09 -58.79 1.93
N GLU A 144 49.67 -57.60 2.07
CA GLU A 144 49.27 -56.38 1.34
C GLU A 144 49.37 -56.59 -0.18
N ARG A 145 50.48 -57.16 -0.67
CA ARG A 145 50.63 -57.48 -2.10
C ARG A 145 49.59 -58.50 -2.58
N LEU A 146 49.33 -59.55 -1.79
CA LEU A 146 48.33 -60.58 -2.12
C LEU A 146 46.90 -60.00 -2.14
N GLN A 147 46.54 -59.12 -1.20
CA GLN A 147 45.27 -58.41 -1.23
C GLN A 147 45.13 -57.52 -2.47
N ILE A 148 46.18 -56.78 -2.86
CA ILE A 148 46.17 -55.97 -4.09
C ILE A 148 45.99 -56.87 -5.33
N VAL A 149 46.68 -58.01 -5.39
CA VAL A 149 46.54 -58.99 -6.48
C VAL A 149 45.12 -59.59 -6.53
N GLN A 150 44.54 -59.97 -5.40
CA GLN A 150 43.16 -60.47 -5.32
C GLN A 150 42.15 -59.41 -5.80
N ASN A 151 42.24 -58.18 -5.28
CA ASN A 151 41.41 -57.06 -5.72
C ASN A 151 41.54 -56.77 -7.23
N LYS A 152 42.70 -57.07 -7.84
CA LYS A 152 42.92 -56.92 -9.28
C LYS A 152 42.32 -58.08 -10.10
N TYR A 153 42.36 -59.31 -9.60
CA TYR A 153 41.60 -60.41 -10.19
C TYR A 153 40.09 -60.18 -10.09
N ASP A 154 39.57 -59.69 -8.96
CA ASP A 154 38.16 -59.33 -8.81
C ASP A 154 37.74 -58.21 -9.77
N GLN A 155 38.59 -57.21 -10.00
CA GLN A 155 38.35 -56.16 -11.00
C GLN A 155 38.36 -56.71 -12.44
N GLN A 156 39.27 -57.61 -12.77
CA GLN A 156 39.30 -58.28 -14.09
C GLN A 156 38.06 -59.15 -14.30
N PHE A 157 37.69 -59.97 -13.31
CA PHE A 157 36.49 -60.80 -13.34
C PHE A 157 35.23 -59.96 -13.55
N ARG A 158 35.05 -58.87 -12.78
CA ARG A 158 33.90 -57.97 -12.94
C ARG A 158 33.83 -57.29 -14.31
N ALA A 159 34.96 -56.97 -14.92
CA ALA A 159 35.01 -56.36 -16.25
C ALA A 159 34.75 -57.36 -17.39
N GLN A 160 35.26 -58.59 -17.25
CA GLN A 160 35.26 -59.62 -18.29
C GLN A 160 34.05 -60.58 -18.22
N CYS A 161 33.38 -60.70 -17.07
CA CYS A 161 32.24 -61.59 -16.90
C CYS A 161 30.97 -61.05 -17.60
N GLU A 162 30.62 -61.66 -18.74
CA GLU A 162 29.44 -61.28 -19.53
C GLU A 162 28.12 -61.52 -18.80
N GLU A 163 28.04 -62.56 -17.95
CA GLU A 163 26.87 -62.85 -17.12
C GLU A 163 26.62 -61.75 -16.09
N LEU A 164 27.68 -61.22 -15.48
CA LEU A 164 27.58 -60.08 -14.56
C LEU A 164 27.14 -58.83 -15.31
N ARG A 165 27.69 -58.55 -16.50
CA ARG A 165 27.29 -57.39 -17.31
C ARG A 165 25.81 -57.47 -17.72
N THR A 166 25.36 -58.65 -18.13
CA THR A 166 23.97 -58.93 -18.52
C THR A 166 23.00 -58.81 -17.33
N THR A 167 23.39 -59.26 -16.14
CA THR A 167 22.54 -59.17 -14.93
C THR A 167 22.51 -57.76 -14.33
N LEU A 168 23.62 -57.02 -14.36
CA LEU A 168 23.64 -55.61 -14.00
C LEU A 168 22.76 -54.78 -14.93
N SER A 169 22.88 -54.95 -16.25
CA SER A 169 22.07 -54.20 -17.22
C SER A 169 20.56 -54.47 -17.08
N LYS A 170 20.15 -55.69 -16.74
CA LYS A 170 18.75 -56.00 -16.40
C LYS A 170 18.30 -55.27 -15.14
N ARG A 171 19.12 -55.27 -14.08
CA ARG A 171 18.81 -54.57 -12.82
C ARG A 171 18.73 -53.05 -13.02
N GLU A 172 19.56 -52.48 -13.90
CA GLU A 172 19.49 -51.08 -14.31
C GLU A 172 18.18 -50.78 -15.06
N GLN A 173 17.74 -51.67 -15.97
CA GLN A 173 16.43 -51.57 -16.62
C GLN A 173 15.27 -51.64 -15.60
N ASP A 174 15.32 -52.57 -14.63
CA ASP A 174 14.31 -52.69 -13.57
C ASP A 174 14.18 -51.39 -12.75
N ILE A 175 15.31 -50.76 -12.40
CA ILE A 175 15.36 -49.47 -11.69
C ILE A 175 14.73 -48.35 -12.54
N VAL A 176 15.17 -48.20 -13.80
CA VAL A 176 14.62 -47.19 -14.73
C VAL A 176 13.12 -47.41 -14.99
N CYS A 177 12.65 -48.65 -15.00
CA CYS A 177 11.22 -48.96 -15.08
C CYS A 177 10.45 -48.55 -13.82
N ALA A 178 11.01 -48.73 -12.63
CA ALA A 178 10.41 -48.28 -11.38
C ALA A 178 10.35 -46.73 -11.30
N GLU A 179 11.46 -46.05 -11.56
CA GLU A 179 11.54 -44.58 -11.60
C GLU A 179 10.55 -43.99 -12.61
N ARG A 180 10.42 -44.60 -13.80
CA ARG A 180 9.45 -44.18 -14.82
C ARG A 180 7.99 -44.41 -14.39
N LEU A 181 7.70 -45.46 -13.62
CA LEU A 181 6.37 -45.67 -13.04
C LEU A 181 6.04 -44.61 -11.99
N GLU A 182 7.01 -44.14 -11.22
CA GLU A 182 6.82 -43.03 -10.26
C GLU A 182 6.65 -41.69 -10.98
N GLN A 183 7.45 -41.40 -12.01
CA GLN A 183 7.26 -40.23 -12.88
C GLN A 183 5.85 -40.18 -13.49
N LEU A 184 5.31 -41.33 -13.92
CA LEU A 184 3.95 -41.43 -14.46
C LEU A 184 2.85 -41.25 -13.41
N LYS A 185 3.08 -41.61 -12.13
CA LYS A 185 2.17 -41.30 -11.03
C LYS A 185 2.12 -39.79 -10.77
N LEU A 186 3.28 -39.16 -10.59
CA LEU A 186 3.41 -37.72 -10.33
C LEU A 186 2.73 -36.91 -11.45
N LYS A 187 3.04 -37.21 -12.72
CA LYS A 187 2.38 -36.56 -13.86
C LYS A 187 0.85 -36.82 -13.91
N GLY A 188 0.41 -37.98 -13.41
CA GLY A 188 -1.01 -38.31 -13.24
C GLY A 188 -1.69 -37.63 -12.05
N GLU A 189 -0.92 -37.02 -11.14
CA GLU A 189 -1.39 -36.21 -10.02
C GLU A 189 -1.41 -34.73 -10.41
N GLU A 190 -0.32 -34.21 -11.01
CA GLU A 190 -0.26 -32.90 -11.68
C GLU A 190 -1.46 -32.70 -12.64
N ALA A 191 -1.77 -33.71 -13.47
CA ALA A 191 -2.88 -33.65 -14.43
C ALA A 191 -4.29 -33.75 -13.78
N LYS A 192 -4.40 -34.06 -12.48
CA LYS A 192 -5.65 -33.94 -11.71
C LYS A 192 -5.74 -32.56 -11.06
N GLU A 193 -4.63 -32.06 -10.50
CA GLU A 193 -4.57 -30.71 -9.93
C GLU A 193 -4.85 -29.65 -10.98
N GLN A 194 -4.24 -29.76 -12.18
CA GLN A 194 -4.52 -28.87 -13.32
C GLN A 194 -6.02 -28.86 -13.67
N LYS A 195 -6.67 -30.03 -13.73
CA LYS A 195 -8.12 -30.10 -13.98
C LYS A 195 -8.95 -29.48 -12.87
N ALA A 196 -8.57 -29.67 -11.60
CA ALA A 196 -9.25 -29.02 -10.48
C ALA A 196 -9.10 -27.49 -10.51
N TYR A 197 -7.94 -26.98 -10.93
CA TYR A 197 -7.74 -25.55 -11.19
C TYR A 197 -8.58 -25.07 -12.38
N ASP A 198 -8.59 -25.78 -13.52
CA ASP A 198 -9.39 -25.43 -14.70
C ASP A 198 -10.89 -25.42 -14.37
N GLU A 199 -11.39 -26.41 -13.63
CA GLU A 199 -12.78 -26.48 -13.14
C GLU A 199 -13.11 -25.33 -12.17
N MET A 200 -12.18 -24.95 -11.29
CA MET A 200 -12.32 -23.79 -10.40
C MET A 200 -12.39 -22.48 -11.18
N TYR A 201 -11.52 -22.30 -12.19
CA TYR A 201 -11.53 -21.11 -13.04
C TYR A 201 -12.77 -21.04 -13.92
N ALA A 202 -13.24 -22.17 -14.46
CA ALA A 202 -14.51 -22.23 -15.20
C ALA A 202 -15.71 -21.83 -14.33
N GLN A 203 -15.77 -22.29 -13.07
CA GLN A 203 -16.79 -21.85 -12.11
C GLN A 203 -16.69 -20.36 -11.78
N LEU A 204 -15.49 -19.80 -11.72
CA LEU A 204 -15.29 -18.36 -11.48
C LEU A 204 -15.70 -17.51 -12.68
N TRP A 205 -15.39 -17.94 -13.90
CA TRP A 205 -15.83 -17.29 -15.14
C TRP A 205 -17.34 -17.34 -15.34
N GLU A 206 -17.99 -18.47 -15.03
CA GLU A 206 -19.45 -18.57 -15.12
C GLU A 206 -20.15 -17.66 -14.09
N LYS A 207 -19.56 -17.48 -12.90
CA LYS A 207 -20.04 -16.49 -11.91
C LYS A 207 -19.87 -15.05 -12.39
N ASP A 208 -18.68 -14.66 -12.87
CA ASP A 208 -18.42 -13.32 -13.44
C ASP A 208 -19.33 -13.03 -14.64
N ARG A 209 -19.59 -14.02 -15.50
CA ARG A 209 -20.59 -13.97 -16.57
C ARG A 209 -22.00 -13.73 -16.03
N GLN A 210 -22.42 -14.46 -15.01
CA GLN A 210 -23.74 -14.28 -14.38
C GLN A 210 -23.88 -12.91 -13.69
N GLU A 211 -22.82 -12.39 -13.05
CA GLU A 211 -22.81 -11.05 -12.46
C GLU A 211 -22.84 -9.94 -13.53
N LYS A 212 -22.23 -10.16 -14.70
CA LYS A 212 -22.34 -9.26 -15.86
C LYS A 212 -23.74 -9.26 -16.46
N MET A 213 -24.32 -10.44 -16.72
CA MET A 213 -25.73 -10.55 -17.16
C MET A 213 -26.68 -9.86 -16.18
N ALA A 214 -26.55 -10.13 -14.87
CA ALA A 214 -27.39 -9.51 -13.84
C ALA A 214 -27.13 -8.00 -13.66
N ARG A 215 -25.98 -7.49 -14.12
CA ARG A 215 -25.72 -6.04 -14.21
C ARG A 215 -26.38 -5.43 -15.43
N GLU A 216 -26.23 -6.05 -16.60
CA GLU A 216 -26.88 -5.63 -17.84
C GLU A 216 -28.41 -5.59 -17.69
N GLU A 217 -29.01 -6.60 -17.04
CA GLU A 217 -30.43 -6.60 -16.67
C GLU A 217 -30.82 -5.42 -15.77
N ARG A 218 -30.04 -5.14 -14.71
CA ARG A 218 -30.29 -3.99 -13.82
C ARG A 218 -30.14 -2.65 -14.54
N GLU A 219 -29.13 -2.51 -15.40
CA GLU A 219 -28.89 -1.29 -16.18
C GLU A 219 -29.97 -1.09 -17.24
N ALA A 220 -30.44 -2.17 -17.88
CA ALA A 220 -31.58 -2.16 -18.81
C ALA A 220 -32.89 -1.80 -18.10
N HIS A 221 -33.19 -2.38 -16.93
CA HIS A 221 -34.34 -2.01 -16.11
C HIS A 221 -34.25 -0.55 -15.64
N ALA A 222 -33.10 -0.10 -15.15
CA ALA A 222 -32.90 1.29 -14.74
C ALA A 222 -32.97 2.27 -15.94
N ALA A 223 -32.57 1.86 -17.14
CA ALA A 223 -32.80 2.63 -18.36
C ALA A 223 -34.29 2.65 -18.76
N HIS A 224 -35.00 1.54 -18.62
CA HIS A 224 -36.43 1.46 -18.90
C HIS A 224 -37.25 2.36 -17.97
N GLU A 225 -37.03 2.32 -16.66
CA GLU A 225 -37.74 3.20 -15.72
C GLU A 225 -37.36 4.68 -15.94
N ARG A 226 -36.10 5.05 -16.22
CA ARG A 226 -35.75 6.44 -16.60
C ARG A 226 -36.44 6.90 -17.89
N ASN A 227 -36.55 6.02 -18.88
CA ASN A 227 -37.28 6.31 -20.12
C ASN A 227 -38.79 6.46 -19.85
N ARG A 228 -39.35 5.69 -18.92
CA ARG A 228 -40.74 5.79 -18.48
C ARG A 228 -41.00 7.09 -17.69
N GLU A 229 -40.13 7.44 -16.74
CA GLU A 229 -40.20 8.70 -15.98
C GLU A 229 -40.18 9.92 -16.91
N THR A 230 -39.28 9.92 -17.90
CA THR A 230 -39.22 11.01 -18.91
C THR A 230 -40.45 11.05 -19.80
N LEU A 231 -41.00 9.90 -20.23
CA LEU A 231 -42.29 9.84 -20.94
C LEU A 231 -43.45 10.35 -20.07
N ASP A 232 -43.52 9.99 -18.79
CA ASP A 232 -44.56 10.46 -17.87
C ASP A 232 -44.46 11.97 -17.57
N VAL A 233 -43.25 12.54 -17.59
CA VAL A 233 -43.04 14.00 -17.55
C VAL A 233 -43.49 14.66 -18.86
N LEU A 234 -43.15 14.08 -20.02
CA LEU A 234 -43.58 14.59 -21.33
C LEU A 234 -45.11 14.54 -21.48
N HIS A 235 -45.77 13.46 -21.04
CA HIS A 235 -47.24 13.37 -21.03
C HIS A 235 -47.88 14.46 -20.18
N LYS A 236 -47.31 14.78 -19.00
CA LYS A 236 -47.78 15.89 -18.14
C LYS A 236 -47.59 17.25 -18.82
N GLN A 237 -46.46 17.47 -19.48
CA GLN A 237 -46.19 18.70 -20.25
C GLN A 237 -47.14 18.86 -21.44
N MET A 238 -47.41 17.78 -22.18
CA MET A 238 -48.39 17.78 -23.27
C MET A 238 -49.79 18.10 -22.77
N ALA A 239 -50.24 17.44 -21.69
CA ALA A 239 -51.53 17.70 -21.07
C ALA A 239 -51.68 19.17 -20.61
N ALA A 240 -50.65 19.74 -19.96
CA ALA A 240 -50.64 21.14 -19.54
C ALA A 240 -50.69 22.13 -20.73
N LEU A 241 -49.99 21.82 -21.82
CA LEU A 241 -50.07 22.60 -23.06
C LEU A 241 -51.45 22.48 -23.72
N ASP A 242 -52.12 21.34 -23.63
CA ASP A 242 -53.47 21.16 -24.16
C ASP A 242 -54.54 21.84 -23.30
N THR A 243 -54.43 21.84 -21.97
CA THR A 243 -55.32 22.65 -21.10
C THR A 243 -55.14 24.14 -21.36
N GLN A 244 -53.90 24.64 -21.49
CA GLN A 244 -53.64 26.04 -21.88
C GLN A 244 -54.23 26.38 -23.26
N LYS A 245 -54.20 25.46 -24.24
CA LYS A 245 -54.87 25.65 -25.55
C LYS A 245 -56.40 25.68 -25.43
N GLU A 246 -56.99 24.92 -24.52
CA GLU A 246 -58.44 24.97 -24.27
C GLU A 246 -58.87 26.26 -23.57
N GLU A 247 -58.14 26.69 -22.55
CA GLU A 247 -58.39 27.96 -21.87
C GLU A 247 -58.24 29.14 -22.84
N ALA A 248 -57.21 29.12 -23.68
CA ALA A 248 -57.02 30.12 -24.75
C ALA A 248 -58.09 30.06 -25.87
N LYS A 249 -58.89 29.00 -25.97
CA LYS A 249 -60.12 28.97 -26.79
C LYS A 249 -61.29 29.57 -26.02
N ARG A 250 -61.53 29.13 -24.77
CA ARG A 250 -62.63 29.62 -23.92
C ARG A 250 -62.57 31.14 -23.74
N LEU A 251 -61.40 31.70 -23.44
CA LEU A 251 -61.22 33.16 -23.32
C LEU A 251 -61.59 33.92 -24.61
N LYS A 252 -61.30 33.35 -25.79
CA LYS A 252 -61.69 33.95 -27.09
C LYS A 252 -63.19 33.82 -27.37
N GLU A 253 -63.80 32.71 -26.94
CA GLU A 253 -65.26 32.52 -27.04
C GLU A 253 -66.01 33.46 -26.10
N GLU A 254 -65.50 33.68 -24.88
CA GLU A 254 -65.99 34.69 -23.93
C GLU A 254 -65.85 36.12 -24.50
N GLU A 255 -64.71 36.49 -25.08
CA GLU A 255 -64.55 37.76 -25.78
C GLU A 255 -65.55 37.93 -26.94
N LEU A 256 -65.72 36.89 -27.77
CA LEU A 256 -66.68 36.91 -28.88
C LEU A 256 -68.13 37.04 -28.39
N GLN A 257 -68.45 36.61 -27.17
CA GLN A 257 -69.75 36.85 -26.52
C GLN A 257 -69.84 38.28 -25.98
N LEU A 258 -68.84 38.76 -25.22
CA LEU A 258 -68.80 40.13 -24.67
C LEU A 258 -68.84 41.20 -25.77
N MET A 259 -68.16 40.97 -26.91
CA MET A 259 -68.19 41.86 -28.07
C MET A 259 -69.55 41.86 -28.78
N LYS A 260 -70.26 40.73 -28.81
CA LYS A 260 -71.66 40.66 -29.30
C LYS A 260 -72.61 41.39 -28.36
N GLU A 261 -72.45 41.25 -27.05
CA GLU A 261 -73.23 42.00 -26.06
C GLU A 261 -72.98 43.52 -26.17
N GLN A 262 -71.73 43.95 -26.28
CA GLN A 262 -71.40 45.36 -26.46
C GLN A 262 -71.97 45.93 -27.78
N ALA A 263 -71.90 45.16 -28.87
CA ALA A 263 -72.51 45.56 -30.14
C ALA A 263 -74.05 45.61 -30.06
N ALA A 264 -74.68 44.70 -29.31
CA ALA A 264 -76.12 44.72 -29.05
C ALA A 264 -76.54 45.95 -28.22
N LEU A 265 -75.80 46.29 -27.16
CA LEU A 265 -76.08 47.49 -26.35
C LEU A 265 -75.91 48.77 -27.16
N ARG A 266 -74.82 48.93 -27.92
CA ARG A 266 -74.65 50.07 -28.84
C ARG A 266 -75.80 50.18 -29.84
N LYS A 267 -76.26 49.06 -30.38
CA LYS A 267 -77.44 49.04 -31.27
C LYS A 267 -78.72 49.47 -30.56
N MET A 268 -78.92 49.12 -29.29
CA MET A 268 -80.05 49.60 -28.49
C MET A 268 -79.94 51.11 -28.17
N GLU A 269 -78.73 51.60 -27.87
CA GLU A 269 -78.43 53.03 -27.66
C GLU A 269 -78.67 53.84 -28.95
N GLU A 270 -78.20 53.35 -30.10
CA GLU A 270 -78.44 53.92 -31.43
C GLU A 270 -79.93 53.91 -31.79
N GLN A 271 -80.66 52.84 -31.50
CA GLN A 271 -82.10 52.74 -31.72
C GLN A 271 -82.87 53.74 -30.85
N ALA A 272 -82.54 53.84 -29.55
CA ALA A 272 -83.14 54.82 -28.66
C ALA A 272 -82.86 56.27 -29.10
N ALA A 273 -81.64 56.57 -29.53
CA ALA A 273 -81.27 57.89 -30.06
C ALA A 273 -81.96 58.19 -31.42
N ALA A 274 -82.13 57.19 -32.29
CA ALA A 274 -82.86 57.32 -33.54
C ALA A 274 -84.37 57.53 -33.32
N GLU A 275 -84.96 56.86 -32.32
CA GLU A 275 -86.33 57.11 -31.88
C GLU A 275 -86.48 58.51 -31.27
N GLU A 276 -85.58 58.95 -30.40
CA GLU A 276 -85.64 60.32 -29.85
C GLU A 276 -85.52 61.36 -30.96
N LYS A 277 -84.61 61.17 -31.92
CA LYS A 277 -84.47 62.03 -33.09
C LYS A 277 -85.74 62.07 -33.94
N ARG A 278 -86.38 60.91 -34.18
CA ARG A 278 -87.67 60.83 -34.89
C ARG A 278 -88.79 61.55 -34.13
N ARG A 279 -88.89 61.38 -32.80
CA ARG A 279 -89.88 62.06 -31.96
C ARG A 279 -89.69 63.57 -31.98
N ARG A 280 -88.45 64.06 -31.81
CA ARG A 280 -88.12 65.51 -31.94
C ARG A 280 -88.47 66.07 -33.32
N GLN A 281 -88.29 65.28 -34.39
CA GLN A 281 -88.71 65.66 -35.75
C GLN A 281 -90.24 65.69 -35.92
N GLN A 282 -90.97 64.79 -35.27
CA GLN A 282 -92.44 64.81 -35.22
C GLN A 282 -92.95 66.02 -34.43
N GLU A 283 -92.44 66.24 -33.21
CA GLU A 283 -92.76 67.41 -32.37
C GLU A 283 -92.52 68.73 -33.13
N MET A 284 -91.40 68.85 -33.85
CA MET A 284 -91.09 70.00 -34.69
C MET A 284 -92.07 70.15 -35.88
N ARG A 285 -92.46 69.04 -36.51
CA ARG A 285 -93.45 69.05 -37.61
C ARG A 285 -94.84 69.44 -37.10
N ASP A 286 -95.30 68.87 -36.00
CA ASP A 286 -96.62 69.14 -35.43
C ASP A 286 -96.74 70.60 -34.98
N MET A 287 -95.66 71.18 -34.44
CA MET A 287 -95.55 72.63 -34.16
C MET A 287 -95.64 73.49 -35.44
N LEU A 288 -95.00 73.07 -36.54
CA LEU A 288 -95.09 73.77 -37.82
C LEU A 288 -96.50 73.65 -38.42
N ASP A 289 -97.10 72.45 -38.42
CA ASP A 289 -98.46 72.20 -38.92
C ASP A 289 -99.52 72.92 -38.07
N LEU A 290 -99.31 73.08 -36.76
CA LEU A 290 -100.12 73.93 -35.90
C LEU A 290 -99.98 75.41 -36.28
N SER A 291 -98.74 75.89 -36.52
CA SER A 291 -98.51 77.27 -36.97
C SER A 291 -99.14 77.57 -38.34
N LEU A 292 -99.14 76.60 -39.25
CA LEU A 292 -99.80 76.68 -40.55
C LEU A 292 -101.32 76.70 -40.40
N LYS A 293 -101.90 75.82 -39.58
CA LYS A 293 -103.34 75.84 -39.25
C LYS A 293 -103.77 77.18 -38.65
N MET A 294 -102.96 77.77 -37.76
CA MET A 294 -103.24 79.10 -37.19
C MET A 294 -103.15 80.23 -38.24
N LYS A 295 -102.18 80.19 -39.16
CA LYS A 295 -102.10 81.12 -40.30
C LYS A 295 -103.28 80.99 -41.26
N MET A 296 -103.67 79.76 -41.62
CA MET A 296 -104.85 79.49 -42.47
C MET A 296 -106.14 79.95 -41.79
N ARG A 297 -106.29 79.73 -40.47
CA ARG A 297 -107.44 80.20 -39.69
C ARG A 297 -107.48 81.73 -39.53
N LYS A 298 -106.33 82.41 -39.64
CA LYS A 298 -106.27 83.89 -39.71
C LYS A 298 -106.71 84.38 -41.09
N LYS A 299 -106.19 83.79 -42.18
CA LYS A 299 -106.63 84.11 -43.56
C LYS A 299 -108.13 83.89 -43.77
N ALA A 300 -108.67 82.75 -43.33
CA ALA A 300 -110.09 82.45 -43.45
C ALA A 300 -110.98 83.44 -42.67
N LYS A 301 -110.46 84.08 -41.60
CA LYS A 301 -111.15 85.19 -40.94
C LYS A 301 -111.04 86.48 -41.75
N GLU A 302 -109.85 86.82 -42.25
CA GLU A 302 -109.63 88.00 -43.10
C GLU A 302 -110.52 87.97 -44.36
N GLU A 303 -110.70 86.79 -44.97
CA GLU A 303 -111.60 86.53 -46.10
C GLU A 303 -113.09 86.63 -45.69
N GLN A 304 -113.47 86.14 -44.50
CA GLN A 304 -114.84 86.31 -43.96
C GLN A 304 -115.16 87.77 -43.59
N GLU A 305 -114.17 88.51 -43.07
CA GLU A 305 -114.30 89.92 -42.70
C GLU A 305 -114.43 90.81 -43.96
N GLN A 306 -113.76 90.45 -45.06
CA GLN A 306 -113.99 91.06 -46.39
C GLN A 306 -115.40 90.79 -46.92
N LEU A 307 -115.84 89.53 -46.96
CA LEU A 307 -117.19 89.18 -47.42
C LEU A 307 -118.30 89.82 -46.57
N ALA A 308 -118.08 89.99 -45.26
CA ALA A 308 -118.99 90.70 -44.38
C ALA A 308 -119.02 92.22 -44.63
N PHE A 309 -117.92 92.82 -45.07
CA PHE A 309 -117.85 94.23 -45.46
C PHE A 309 -118.61 94.48 -46.77
N ASP A 310 -118.42 93.61 -47.77
CA ASP A 310 -119.11 93.69 -49.06
C ASP A 310 -120.63 93.51 -48.91
N LEU A 311 -121.07 92.54 -48.08
CA LEU A 311 -122.49 92.36 -47.72
C LEU A 311 -123.08 93.62 -47.08
N LYS A 312 -122.37 94.25 -46.14
CA LYS A 312 -122.86 95.43 -45.42
C LYS A 312 -122.98 96.66 -46.33
N MET A 313 -122.14 96.76 -47.35
CA MET A 313 -122.23 97.80 -48.38
C MET A 313 -123.40 97.57 -49.36
N LEU A 314 -123.84 96.32 -49.55
CA LEU A 314 -125.07 95.98 -50.28
C LEU A 314 -126.33 96.22 -49.44
N GLU A 315 -126.31 95.98 -48.12
CA GLU A 315 -127.43 96.31 -47.23
C GLU A 315 -127.70 97.83 -47.19
N GLN A 316 -126.66 98.66 -47.12
CA GLN A 316 -126.82 100.12 -47.12
C GLN A 316 -127.48 100.65 -48.41
N LEU A 317 -127.22 100.02 -49.57
CA LEU A 317 -127.87 100.37 -50.84
C LEU A 317 -129.33 99.89 -50.96
N LEU A 318 -129.80 99.03 -50.03
CA LEU A 318 -131.18 98.56 -49.96
C LEU A 318 -132.03 99.32 -48.93
N GLU A 319 -131.44 99.84 -47.85
CA GLU A 319 -132.17 100.58 -46.81
C GLU A 319 -132.56 102.01 -47.26
N GLU A 320 -131.79 102.64 -48.15
CA GLU A 320 -132.16 103.93 -48.75
C GLU A 320 -133.41 103.82 -49.67
N SER A 321 -133.72 102.62 -50.16
CA SER A 321 -134.86 102.36 -51.06
C SER A 321 -136.21 102.17 -50.34
N ARG A 322 -136.30 102.28 -49.01
CA ARG A 322 -137.46 101.75 -48.25
C ARG A 322 -138.10 102.68 -47.20
N ASN A 323 -137.96 103.99 -47.34
CA ASN A 323 -138.47 105.00 -46.40
C ASN A 323 -139.68 105.82 -46.90
N GLU A 324 -140.75 105.18 -47.43
CA GLU A 324 -141.97 105.92 -47.83
C GLU A 324 -143.32 105.21 -47.52
N ALA A 325 -143.33 104.23 -46.61
CA ALA A 325 -144.55 103.52 -46.18
C ALA A 325 -144.70 103.50 -44.64
N LYS A 326 -144.91 104.68 -44.04
CA LYS A 326 -145.28 104.82 -42.63
C LYS A 326 -146.79 104.65 -42.42
N GLU A 327 -147.19 104.48 -41.16
CA GLU A 327 -148.52 104.78 -40.61
C GLU A 327 -149.75 104.07 -41.22
N GLN A 328 -150.09 102.90 -40.65
CA GLN A 328 -151.27 102.81 -39.75
C GLN A 328 -150.89 101.96 -38.53
N LEU A 329 -150.51 102.54 -37.38
CA LEU A 329 -151.29 103.37 -36.44
C LEU A 329 -152.11 102.56 -35.43
N GLN A 330 -151.40 102.07 -34.40
CA GLN A 330 -151.75 102.25 -32.98
C GLN A 330 -153.23 102.10 -32.57
N ARG A 331 -153.72 100.86 -32.41
CA ARG A 331 -154.79 100.56 -31.44
C ARG A 331 -154.46 99.29 -30.64
N LYS A 332 -154.48 99.41 -29.30
CA LYS A 332 -154.52 98.33 -28.28
C LYS A 332 -153.52 97.17 -28.52
N ILE A 333 -152.26 97.18 -28.09
CA ILE A 333 -151.54 97.88 -27.00
C ILE A 333 -151.91 97.40 -25.58
N GLU A 334 -153.19 97.24 -25.24
CA GLU A 334 -153.64 96.88 -23.87
C GLU A 334 -153.24 95.46 -23.43
N LEU A 335 -152.86 94.57 -24.36
CA LEU A 335 -152.38 93.22 -24.06
C LEU A 335 -150.84 93.09 -24.02
N ARG A 336 -150.08 94.19 -24.20
CA ARG A 336 -148.61 94.16 -24.39
C ARG A 336 -147.79 94.63 -23.17
N GLU A 337 -148.42 95.07 -22.09
CA GLU A 337 -147.69 95.68 -20.96
C GLU A 337 -147.33 94.68 -19.86
N GLU A 338 -148.23 93.73 -19.55
CA GLU A 338 -147.93 92.59 -18.65
C GLU A 338 -146.88 91.67 -19.30
N ASP A 339 -147.09 91.38 -20.59
CA ASP A 339 -146.25 90.56 -21.46
C ASP A 339 -144.87 91.21 -21.77
N ARG A 340 -144.67 92.50 -21.41
CA ARG A 340 -143.36 93.16 -21.37
C ARG A 340 -142.67 92.95 -20.02
N ARG A 341 -143.34 93.31 -18.92
CA ARG A 341 -142.78 93.23 -17.56
C ARG A 341 -142.29 91.82 -17.21
N TYR A 342 -143.01 90.78 -17.65
CA TYR A 342 -142.56 89.39 -17.45
C TYR A 342 -141.31 89.02 -18.28
N ARG A 343 -141.19 89.53 -19.51
CA ARG A 343 -139.99 89.33 -20.34
C ARG A 343 -138.78 90.10 -19.82
N ASP A 344 -138.98 91.32 -19.32
CA ASP A 344 -137.90 92.14 -18.76
C ASP A 344 -137.36 91.52 -17.46
N PHE A 345 -138.24 90.98 -16.61
CA PHE A 345 -137.85 90.21 -15.42
C PHE A 345 -137.08 88.92 -15.78
N LEU A 346 -137.58 88.12 -16.73
CA LEU A 346 -136.88 86.93 -17.21
C LEU A 346 -135.53 87.27 -17.84
N ALA A 347 -135.43 88.37 -18.59
CA ALA A 347 -134.18 88.83 -19.17
C ALA A 347 -133.15 89.23 -18.09
N HIS A 348 -133.59 89.85 -16.99
CA HIS A 348 -132.73 90.16 -15.85
C HIS A 348 -132.24 88.90 -15.13
N VAL A 349 -133.14 87.95 -14.84
CA VAL A 349 -132.78 86.67 -14.20
C VAL A 349 -131.79 85.89 -15.07
N VAL A 350 -132.07 85.73 -16.36
CA VAL A 350 -131.17 85.04 -17.31
C VAL A 350 -129.85 85.79 -17.52
N ALA A 351 -129.81 87.12 -17.35
CA ALA A 351 -128.57 87.88 -17.39
C ALA A 351 -127.70 87.67 -16.14
N GLU A 352 -128.31 87.63 -14.94
CA GLU A 352 -127.61 87.29 -13.70
C GLU A 352 -127.13 85.84 -13.68
N GLU A 353 -127.98 84.89 -14.11
CA GLU A 353 -127.62 83.48 -14.23
C GLU A 353 -126.42 83.33 -15.17
N LYS A 354 -126.44 83.97 -16.35
CA LYS A 354 -125.29 83.98 -17.27
C LYS A 354 -124.03 84.64 -16.71
N GLN A 355 -124.12 85.54 -15.74
CA GLN A 355 -122.92 86.06 -15.06
C GLN A 355 -122.39 85.04 -14.05
N LYS A 356 -123.27 84.45 -13.24
CA LYS A 356 -122.92 83.40 -12.25
C LYS A 356 -122.38 82.14 -12.93
N GLU A 357 -122.97 81.72 -14.05
CA GLU A 357 -122.47 80.65 -14.93
C GLU A 357 -121.06 80.96 -15.43
N ARG A 358 -120.81 82.17 -15.96
CA ARG A 358 -119.48 82.56 -16.46
C ARG A 358 -118.42 82.63 -15.36
N GLU A 359 -118.80 82.94 -14.12
CA GLU A 359 -117.88 82.96 -12.98
C GLU A 359 -117.59 81.54 -12.48
N LEU A 360 -118.61 80.68 -12.42
CA LEU A 360 -118.44 79.24 -12.20
C LEU A 360 -117.59 78.58 -13.29
N GLU A 361 -117.84 78.88 -14.57
CA GLU A 361 -117.04 78.38 -15.70
C GLU A 361 -115.56 78.78 -15.58
N ARG A 362 -115.25 80.03 -15.20
CA ARG A 362 -113.87 80.47 -14.97
C ARG A 362 -113.20 79.72 -13.81
N LEU A 363 -113.92 79.51 -12.70
CA LEU A 363 -113.40 78.78 -11.55
C LEU A 363 -113.16 77.30 -11.90
N ILE A 364 -114.12 76.66 -12.57
CA ILE A 364 -114.00 75.28 -13.08
C ILE A 364 -112.85 75.17 -14.09
N GLN A 365 -112.71 76.11 -15.02
CA GLN A 365 -111.59 76.15 -15.98
C GLN A 365 -110.25 76.26 -15.24
N HIS A 366 -110.12 77.16 -14.27
CA HIS A 366 -108.91 77.32 -13.47
C HIS A 366 -108.57 76.06 -12.64
N GLU A 367 -109.57 75.41 -12.03
CA GLU A 367 -109.36 74.14 -11.31
C GLU A 367 -108.99 72.98 -12.24
N VAL A 368 -109.62 72.89 -13.41
CA VAL A 368 -109.29 71.89 -14.45
C VAL A 368 -107.88 72.12 -15.01
N GLU A 369 -107.49 73.37 -15.27
CA GLU A 369 -106.13 73.73 -15.69
C GLU A 369 -105.10 73.42 -14.60
N ALA A 370 -105.36 73.76 -13.35
CA ALA A 370 -104.48 73.45 -12.22
C ALA A 370 -104.36 71.92 -11.98
N ALA A 371 -105.44 71.16 -12.13
CA ALA A 371 -105.42 69.70 -12.09
C ALA A 371 -104.66 69.10 -13.30
N TRP A 372 -104.77 69.71 -14.47
CA TRP A 372 -104.04 69.29 -15.68
C TRP A 372 -102.55 69.58 -15.58
N GLN A 373 -102.14 70.75 -15.07
CA GLN A 373 -100.73 71.06 -14.80
C GLN A 373 -100.12 70.08 -13.79
N LYS A 374 -100.83 69.77 -12.70
CA LYS A 374 -100.40 68.74 -11.73
C LYS A 374 -100.16 67.37 -12.39
N ARG A 375 -101.04 66.94 -13.32
CA ARG A 375 -100.83 65.69 -14.10
C ARG A 375 -99.63 65.79 -15.06
N LEU A 376 -99.47 66.93 -15.74
CA LEU A 376 -98.33 67.16 -16.64
C LEU A 376 -96.99 67.15 -15.89
N ASP A 377 -96.93 67.70 -14.69
CA ASP A 377 -95.71 67.71 -13.87
C ASP A 377 -95.44 66.34 -13.22
N GLN A 378 -96.49 65.58 -12.85
CA GLN A 378 -96.37 64.16 -12.51
C GLN A 378 -95.79 63.36 -13.69
N TRP A 379 -96.31 63.52 -14.91
CA TRP A 379 -95.75 62.86 -16.10
C TRP A 379 -94.33 63.32 -16.45
N ARG A 380 -93.99 64.60 -16.27
CA ARG A 380 -92.63 65.12 -16.46
C ARG A 380 -91.64 64.48 -15.49
N THR A 381 -91.99 64.45 -14.20
CA THR A 381 -91.16 63.84 -13.15
C THR A 381 -91.04 62.33 -13.33
N GLU A 382 -92.13 61.62 -13.60
CA GLU A 382 -92.15 60.19 -13.94
C GLU A 382 -91.29 59.89 -15.18
N ARG A 383 -91.37 60.71 -16.24
CA ARG A 383 -90.53 60.58 -17.45
C ARG A 383 -89.05 60.81 -17.16
N LEU A 384 -88.71 61.78 -16.30
CA LEU A 384 -87.33 62.05 -15.88
C LEU A 384 -86.78 60.92 -15.00
N VAL A 385 -87.58 60.37 -14.08
CA VAL A 385 -87.19 59.21 -13.25
C VAL A 385 -86.99 57.96 -14.11
N ARG A 386 -87.91 57.65 -15.03
CA ARG A 386 -87.74 56.52 -15.97
C ARG A 386 -86.52 56.68 -16.87
N ARG A 387 -86.24 57.91 -17.34
CA ARG A 387 -85.04 58.21 -18.13
C ARG A 387 -83.76 57.97 -17.32
N LYS A 388 -83.67 58.54 -16.10
CA LYS A 388 -82.52 58.34 -15.21
C LYS A 388 -82.29 56.87 -14.88
N LEU A 389 -83.35 56.13 -14.53
CA LEU A 389 -83.26 54.69 -14.26
C LEU A 389 -82.73 53.91 -15.48
N LEU A 390 -83.13 54.27 -16.70
CA LEU A 390 -82.60 53.66 -17.92
C LEU A 390 -81.12 54.02 -18.13
N GLU A 391 -80.74 55.29 -17.94
CA GLU A 391 -79.36 55.77 -18.03
C GLU A 391 -78.46 55.08 -16.99
N GLU A 392 -78.94 54.91 -15.75
CA GLU A 392 -78.27 54.20 -14.65
C GLU A 392 -78.13 52.69 -14.90
N VAL A 393 -79.17 52.02 -15.42
CA VAL A 393 -79.11 50.59 -15.77
C VAL A 393 -78.17 50.33 -16.95
N MET A 394 -78.19 51.19 -17.97
CA MET A 394 -77.26 51.10 -19.11
C MET A 394 -75.82 51.40 -18.69
N ALA A 395 -75.59 52.40 -17.83
CA ALA A 395 -74.27 52.69 -17.26
C ALA A 395 -73.75 51.50 -16.43
N GLY A 396 -74.58 50.93 -15.54
CA GLY A 396 -74.23 49.76 -14.74
C GLY A 396 -73.91 48.52 -15.59
N ARG A 397 -74.66 48.27 -16.67
CA ARG A 397 -74.35 47.16 -17.58
C ARG A 397 -73.08 47.40 -18.39
N ASN A 398 -72.86 48.64 -18.86
CA ASN A 398 -71.63 49.01 -19.55
C ASN A 398 -70.40 48.90 -18.63
N GLN A 399 -70.53 49.25 -17.33
CA GLN A 399 -69.48 49.02 -16.33
C GLN A 399 -69.19 47.52 -16.14
N GLN A 400 -70.21 46.68 -15.92
CA GLN A 400 -70.03 45.22 -15.80
C GLN A 400 -69.31 44.59 -17.01
N LEU A 401 -69.58 45.09 -18.22
CA LEU A 401 -68.89 44.64 -19.43
C LEU A 401 -67.44 45.15 -19.48
N GLN A 402 -67.16 46.39 -19.08
CA GLN A 402 -65.79 46.90 -19.00
C GLN A 402 -64.96 46.14 -17.95
N GLU A 403 -65.55 45.81 -16.79
CA GLU A 403 -64.91 45.01 -15.75
C GLU A 403 -64.57 43.60 -16.25
N ARG A 404 -65.51 42.91 -16.91
CA ARG A 404 -65.27 41.59 -17.52
C ARG A 404 -64.23 41.61 -18.64
N LEU A 405 -64.25 42.63 -19.50
CA LEU A 405 -63.24 42.81 -20.55
C LEU A 405 -61.86 43.09 -19.95
N ALA A 406 -61.78 43.91 -18.90
CA ALA A 406 -60.54 44.18 -18.18
C ALA A 406 -60.00 42.92 -17.46
N GLU A 407 -60.87 42.07 -16.90
CA GLU A 407 -60.50 40.80 -16.30
C GLU A 407 -59.96 39.80 -17.35
N ASN A 408 -60.66 39.62 -18.48
CA ASN A 408 -60.19 38.74 -19.57
C ASN A 408 -58.83 39.23 -20.13
N MET A 409 -58.65 40.55 -20.29
CA MET A 409 -57.36 41.15 -20.67
C MET A 409 -56.24 40.94 -19.63
N ARG A 410 -56.54 40.87 -18.32
CA ARG A 410 -55.56 40.51 -17.29
C ARG A 410 -55.15 39.04 -17.40
N ARG A 411 -56.13 38.13 -17.45
CA ARG A 411 -55.89 36.69 -17.62
C ARG A 411 -55.07 36.39 -18.87
N LYS A 412 -55.32 37.11 -19.97
CA LYS A 412 -54.46 37.04 -21.17
C LYS A 412 -53.03 37.50 -20.91
N ALA A 413 -52.84 38.66 -20.28
CA ALA A 413 -51.51 39.18 -19.97
C ALA A 413 -50.74 38.29 -18.96
N GLU A 414 -51.45 37.53 -18.12
CA GLU A 414 -50.90 36.51 -17.23
C GLU A 414 -50.48 35.27 -18.03
N ASN A 415 -51.38 34.67 -18.83
CA ASN A 415 -51.06 33.54 -19.71
C ASN A 415 -49.93 33.86 -20.72
N ASP A 416 -49.88 35.07 -21.27
CA ASP A 416 -48.83 35.52 -22.19
C ASP A 416 -47.47 35.64 -21.49
N ARG A 417 -47.42 35.95 -20.18
CA ARG A 417 -46.18 35.94 -19.38
C ARG A 417 -45.72 34.53 -19.08
N GLU A 418 -46.61 33.65 -18.62
CA GLU A 418 -46.30 32.23 -18.41
C GLU A 418 -45.78 31.59 -19.70
N CYS A 419 -46.39 31.90 -20.85
CA CYS A 419 -45.93 31.46 -22.17
C CYS A 419 -44.55 32.03 -22.55
N GLN A 420 -44.12 33.18 -22.03
CA GLN A 420 -42.79 33.74 -22.24
C GLN A 420 -41.76 33.10 -21.30
N GLU A 421 -42.09 32.93 -20.02
CA GLU A 421 -41.24 32.27 -19.02
C GLU A 421 -40.96 30.81 -19.41
N LEU A 422 -41.99 30.06 -19.84
CA LEU A 422 -41.84 28.70 -20.37
C LEU A 422 -40.94 28.65 -21.63
N ARG A 423 -41.00 29.66 -22.51
CA ARG A 423 -40.12 29.74 -23.69
C ARG A 423 -38.66 30.01 -23.31
N VAL A 424 -38.42 30.93 -22.38
CA VAL A 424 -37.07 31.20 -21.85
C VAL A 424 -36.50 29.95 -21.21
N ALA A 425 -37.25 29.26 -20.35
CA ALA A 425 -36.83 28.00 -19.75
C ALA A 425 -36.52 26.91 -20.80
N ILE A 426 -37.28 26.81 -21.89
CA ILE A 426 -37.00 25.88 -22.99
C ILE A 426 -35.71 26.27 -23.75
N GLU A 427 -35.46 27.56 -23.98
CA GLU A 427 -34.21 28.02 -24.60
C GLU A 427 -32.98 27.84 -23.71
N GLU A 428 -33.10 28.08 -22.41
CA GLU A 428 -32.02 27.87 -21.44
C GLU A 428 -31.65 26.38 -21.33
N ASN A 429 -32.65 25.50 -21.23
CA ASN A 429 -32.42 24.05 -21.25
C ASN A 429 -31.74 23.61 -22.56
N ARG A 430 -32.18 24.10 -23.73
CA ARG A 430 -31.52 23.81 -25.02
C ARG A 430 -30.07 24.29 -25.07
N ARG A 431 -29.75 25.46 -24.50
CA ARG A 431 -28.37 25.96 -24.41
C ARG A 431 -27.53 25.05 -23.50
N TYR A 432 -28.08 24.65 -22.35
CA TYR A 432 -27.42 23.74 -21.42
C TYR A 432 -27.17 22.35 -22.04
N GLU A 433 -28.14 21.78 -22.74
CA GLU A 433 -28.00 20.53 -23.49
C GLU A 433 -26.92 20.63 -24.57
N ALA A 434 -26.90 21.73 -25.34
CA ALA A 434 -25.89 21.98 -26.36
C ALA A 434 -24.48 22.13 -25.76
N GLU A 435 -24.33 22.86 -24.64
CA GLU A 435 -23.06 22.92 -23.90
C GLU A 435 -22.61 21.53 -23.41
N GLN A 436 -23.52 20.73 -22.86
CA GLN A 436 -23.20 19.38 -22.38
C GLN A 436 -22.90 18.41 -23.54
N ALA A 437 -23.47 18.62 -24.73
CA ALA A 437 -23.08 17.91 -25.94
C ALA A 437 -21.68 18.32 -26.41
N MET A 438 -21.37 19.62 -26.42
CA MET A 438 -20.05 20.14 -26.79
C MET A 438 -18.94 19.70 -25.82
N LYS A 439 -19.22 19.67 -24.51
CA LYS A 439 -18.30 19.13 -23.48
C LYS A 439 -18.01 17.65 -23.76
N ARG A 440 -19.04 16.80 -23.88
CA ARG A 440 -18.91 15.38 -24.24
C ARG A 440 -18.14 15.17 -25.56
N MET A 441 -18.35 16.02 -26.57
CA MET A 441 -17.60 15.94 -27.83
C MET A 441 -16.13 16.32 -27.67
N ALA A 442 -15.82 17.37 -26.88
CA ALA A 442 -14.46 17.80 -26.60
C ALA A 442 -13.68 16.76 -25.80
N ASP A 443 -14.31 16.15 -24.79
CA ASP A 443 -13.69 15.11 -23.97
C ASP A 443 -13.50 13.80 -24.77
N SER A 444 -14.44 13.46 -25.66
CA SER A 444 -14.26 12.35 -26.63
C SER A 444 -13.07 12.59 -27.57
N ARG A 445 -12.87 13.84 -28.03
CA ARG A 445 -11.71 14.21 -28.87
C ARG A 445 -10.39 14.19 -28.10
N ARG A 446 -10.38 14.59 -26.83
CA ARG A 446 -9.21 14.48 -25.95
C ARG A 446 -8.80 13.02 -25.79
N TYR A 447 -9.75 12.17 -25.38
CA TYR A 447 -9.53 10.74 -25.23
C TYR A 447 -9.07 10.06 -26.53
N GLN A 448 -9.59 10.49 -27.68
CA GLN A 448 -9.10 10.04 -28.99
C GLN A 448 -7.64 10.45 -29.24
N GLY A 449 -7.24 11.66 -28.85
CA GLY A 449 -5.86 12.14 -28.90
C GLY A 449 -4.94 11.35 -27.96
N ASP A 450 -5.35 11.16 -26.70
CA ASP A 450 -4.60 10.38 -25.69
C ASP A 450 -4.32 8.95 -26.18
N LEU A 451 -5.28 8.33 -26.88
CA LEU A 451 -5.12 7.02 -27.52
C LEU A 451 -4.19 7.05 -28.73
N GLN A 452 -4.20 8.12 -29.54
CA GLN A 452 -3.28 8.27 -30.67
C GLN A 452 -1.84 8.47 -30.19
N ASP A 453 -1.62 9.28 -29.15
CA ASP A 453 -0.31 9.47 -28.52
C ASP A 453 0.20 8.16 -27.88
N GLN A 454 -0.68 7.38 -27.25
CA GLN A 454 -0.33 6.03 -26.75
C GLN A 454 0.06 5.07 -27.89
N ILE A 455 -0.63 5.11 -29.04
CA ILE A 455 -0.26 4.30 -30.21
C ILE A 455 1.11 4.73 -30.74
N HIS A 456 1.33 6.03 -30.94
CA HIS A 456 2.61 6.56 -31.41
C HIS A 456 3.78 6.25 -30.46
N TYR A 457 3.57 6.33 -29.14
CA TYR A 457 4.57 5.89 -28.16
C TYR A 457 4.88 4.40 -28.27
N ASN A 458 3.85 3.54 -28.37
CA ASN A 458 4.04 2.09 -28.56
C ASN A 458 4.66 1.72 -29.92
N ASP A 459 4.50 2.55 -30.96
CA ASP A 459 5.21 2.39 -32.23
C ASP A 459 6.68 2.79 -32.11
N GLN A 460 6.99 3.92 -31.48
CA GLN A 460 8.36 4.35 -31.20
C GLN A 460 9.11 3.31 -30.37
N MET A 461 8.52 2.81 -29.28
CA MET A 461 9.11 1.75 -28.46
C MET A 461 9.29 0.42 -29.22
N ARG A 462 8.50 0.17 -30.28
CA ARG A 462 8.69 -1.00 -31.17
C ARG A 462 9.78 -0.77 -32.22
N GLU A 463 9.96 0.45 -32.72
CA GLU A 463 11.10 0.80 -33.57
C GLU A 463 12.42 0.79 -32.80
N GLU A 464 12.48 1.35 -31.59
CA GLU A 464 13.70 1.33 -30.77
C GLU A 464 14.14 -0.09 -30.43
N ARG A 465 13.19 -0.99 -30.09
CA ARG A 465 13.50 -2.41 -29.90
C ARG A 465 14.11 -3.02 -31.16
N ARG A 466 13.48 -2.87 -32.33
CA ARG A 466 14.03 -3.37 -33.60
C ARG A 466 15.43 -2.84 -33.89
N ARG A 467 15.67 -1.53 -33.67
CA ARG A 467 16.99 -0.92 -33.87
C ARG A 467 18.05 -1.49 -32.92
N ASN A 468 17.66 -1.84 -31.69
CA ASN A 468 18.53 -2.53 -30.75
C ASN A 468 18.76 -4.00 -31.15
N ASP A 469 17.70 -4.71 -31.56
CA ASP A 469 17.78 -6.10 -32.05
C ASP A 469 18.72 -6.19 -33.28
N ASP A 470 18.58 -5.27 -34.24
CA ASP A 470 19.44 -5.12 -35.43
C ASP A 470 20.90 -4.79 -35.03
N TYR A 471 21.10 -3.93 -34.03
CA TYR A 471 22.43 -3.56 -33.52
C TYR A 471 23.11 -4.72 -32.80
N GLU A 472 22.40 -5.44 -31.92
CA GLU A 472 22.90 -6.64 -31.24
C GLU A 472 23.23 -7.74 -32.26
N PHE A 473 22.41 -7.93 -33.30
CA PHE A 473 22.71 -8.85 -34.40
C PHE A 473 23.97 -8.45 -35.18
N LEU A 474 24.16 -7.15 -35.49
CA LEU A 474 25.37 -6.65 -36.15
C LEU A 474 26.62 -6.83 -35.28
N MET A 475 26.53 -6.58 -33.97
CA MET A 475 27.62 -6.84 -33.02
C MET A 475 27.93 -8.33 -32.90
N GLY A 476 26.90 -9.19 -32.87
CA GLY A 476 27.05 -10.65 -32.90
C GLY A 476 27.77 -11.14 -34.16
N MET A 477 27.38 -10.64 -35.33
CA MET A 477 28.07 -10.93 -36.60
C MET A 477 29.52 -10.42 -36.65
N GLN A 478 29.86 -9.33 -35.95
CA GLN A 478 31.26 -8.88 -35.83
C GLN A 478 32.05 -9.82 -34.91
N ALA A 479 31.50 -10.16 -33.74
CA ALA A 479 32.14 -11.08 -32.80
C ALA A 479 32.32 -12.50 -33.39
N GLU A 480 31.37 -12.99 -34.19
CA GLU A 480 31.51 -14.27 -34.88
C GLU A 480 32.58 -14.22 -35.99
N LYS A 481 32.70 -13.10 -36.73
CA LYS A 481 33.80 -12.90 -37.68
C LYS A 481 35.16 -12.89 -36.99
N GLU A 482 35.31 -12.13 -35.91
CA GLU A 482 36.53 -12.15 -35.10
C GLU A 482 36.86 -13.55 -34.57
N TYR A 483 35.85 -14.31 -34.14
CA TYR A 483 36.04 -15.70 -33.71
C TYR A 483 36.49 -16.60 -34.88
N GLN A 484 35.88 -16.49 -36.06
CA GLN A 484 36.26 -17.25 -37.25
C GLN A 484 37.65 -16.85 -37.78
N GLU A 485 38.05 -15.59 -37.63
CA GLU A 485 39.40 -15.10 -37.96
C GLU A 485 40.44 -15.65 -36.97
N ARG A 486 40.20 -15.56 -35.66
CA ARG A 486 41.06 -16.19 -34.63
C ARG A 486 41.13 -17.72 -34.78
N LEU A 487 40.05 -18.37 -35.23
CA LEU A 487 40.03 -19.80 -35.52
C LEU A 487 40.90 -20.14 -36.75
N LYS A 488 40.88 -19.31 -37.81
CA LYS A 488 41.78 -19.45 -38.95
C LYS A 488 43.23 -19.23 -38.55
N ASP A 489 43.54 -18.13 -37.84
CA ASP A 489 44.90 -17.86 -37.34
C ASP A 489 45.45 -19.03 -36.50
N ALA A 490 44.63 -19.66 -35.67
CA ALA A 490 45.00 -20.83 -34.86
C ALA A 490 45.15 -22.14 -35.66
N LEU A 491 44.50 -22.25 -36.83
CA LEU A 491 44.62 -23.38 -37.76
C LEU A 491 45.80 -23.21 -38.73
N ASP A 492 46.09 -21.98 -39.15
CA ASP A 492 47.19 -21.61 -40.04
C ASP A 492 48.53 -21.51 -39.27
N ASN A 493 48.49 -21.08 -37.99
CA ASN A 493 49.64 -21.07 -37.06
C ASN A 493 49.42 -22.02 -35.86
N PRO A 494 49.34 -23.34 -36.07
CA PRO A 494 49.04 -24.30 -35.00
C PRO A 494 50.21 -24.43 -34.01
N ILE A 495 50.04 -23.89 -32.81
CA ILE A 495 51.03 -23.95 -31.72
C ILE A 495 51.05 -25.37 -31.12
N PHE A 496 51.90 -26.24 -31.67
CA PHE A 496 52.11 -27.61 -31.18
C PHE A 496 52.91 -27.64 -29.87
N GLU A 497 52.28 -27.30 -28.75
CA GLU A 497 52.89 -27.32 -27.40
C GLU A 497 53.52 -28.68 -27.03
N ARG A 498 53.10 -29.77 -27.68
CA ARG A 498 53.71 -31.11 -27.61
C ARG A 498 54.02 -31.68 -29.01
N LEU A 499 55.09 -31.21 -29.65
CA LEU A 499 55.62 -31.88 -30.85
C LEU A 499 55.96 -33.35 -30.58
N HIS A 500 55.41 -34.26 -31.39
CA HIS A 500 55.71 -35.68 -31.35
C HIS A 500 57.23 -35.94 -31.49
N PRO A 501 57.85 -36.84 -30.69
CA PRO A 501 59.31 -36.98 -30.62
C PRO A 501 60.03 -37.14 -31.96
N MET A 502 59.44 -37.87 -32.93
CA MET A 502 60.00 -37.99 -34.28
C MET A 502 60.12 -36.65 -35.03
N ARG A 503 59.14 -35.74 -34.90
CA ARG A 503 59.21 -34.42 -35.57
C ARG A 503 60.29 -33.54 -34.92
N ARG A 504 60.41 -33.60 -33.59
CA ARG A 504 61.48 -32.92 -32.84
C ARG A 504 62.89 -33.41 -33.24
N ALA A 505 63.02 -34.68 -33.63
CA ALA A 505 64.28 -35.25 -34.13
C ALA A 505 64.61 -34.88 -35.60
N MET A 506 63.64 -34.38 -36.38
CA MET A 506 63.89 -33.89 -37.76
C MET A 506 64.26 -32.40 -37.81
N LEU A 507 63.69 -31.58 -36.93
CA LEU A 507 64.03 -30.15 -36.83
C LEU A 507 65.50 -29.92 -36.42
N ASN A 508 66.08 -30.81 -35.61
CA ASN A 508 67.49 -30.74 -35.19
C ASN A 508 68.48 -31.33 -36.23
N LYS A 509 68.17 -31.23 -37.53
CA LYS A 509 69.01 -31.73 -38.64
C LYS A 509 69.17 -30.74 -39.81
N GLN A 510 68.86 -29.46 -39.56
CA GLN A 510 69.26 -28.32 -40.37
C GLN A 510 70.19 -27.43 -39.53
#